data_AF-A0A0D7KF01-F1
#
_entry.id   AF-A0A0D7KF01-F1
#
_cell.length_a   1.000
_cell.length_b   1.000
_cell.length_c   1.000
_cell.angle_alpha   90.00
_cell.angle_beta   90.00
_cell.angle_gamma   90.00
#
_symmetry.space_group_name_H-M   'P 1'
#
loop_
_entity.id
_entity.type
_entity.pdbx_description
1 polymer ?
#
loop_
_entity_poly.entity_id
_entity_poly.type
_entity_poly.pdbx_seq_one_letter_code
_entity_poly.pdbx_strand_id
1 'polypeptide(L)'
;MSGMVKGGLTGRQKAAILLITLGPEVSAQIFKHLRDEEIEQLTLEIANVRKVDAAEKEAVMSEFHQICLAQEYISQGGITYAKEILEKALGQQKALDIINRLTATLQVRPFDFARKA
;
A
#
# COMPACT_ATOMS: atom_id res chain seq x y z
N MET A 1 -16.84 31.74 9.61
CA MET A 1 -16.97 30.27 9.48
C MET A 1 -16.67 29.92 8.04
N SER A 2 -15.43 29.53 7.73
CA SER A 2 -15.04 29.16 6.35
C SER A 2 -15.42 27.71 6.12
N GLY A 3 -16.14 27.45 5.03
CA GLY A 3 -16.87 26.22 4.77
C GLY A 3 -15.98 24.99 4.66
N MET A 4 -16.16 24.05 5.59
CA MET A 4 -15.93 22.64 5.31
C MET A 4 -17.14 22.15 4.50
N VAL A 5 -16.94 22.07 3.19
CA VAL A 5 -17.88 21.44 2.26
C VAL A 5 -18.12 20.00 2.73
N LYS A 6 -19.39 19.58 2.76
CA LYS A 6 -19.86 18.21 3.00
C LYS A 6 -19.50 17.25 1.86
N GLY A 7 -18.23 17.19 1.48
CA GLY A 7 -17.65 16.24 0.53
C GLY A 7 -16.28 15.85 1.08
N GLY A 8 -15.94 14.56 1.07
CA GLY A 8 -14.71 14.05 1.69
C GLY A 8 -13.44 14.78 1.23
N LEU A 9 -12.34 14.58 1.98
CA LEU A 9 -11.05 15.18 1.69
C LEU A 9 -10.61 14.93 0.24
N THR A 10 -10.20 15.99 -0.45
CA THR A 10 -9.57 15.86 -1.77
C THR A 10 -8.21 15.19 -1.67
N GLY A 11 -7.70 14.61 -2.77
CA GLY A 11 -6.38 13.97 -2.77
C GLY A 11 -5.24 14.88 -2.29
N ARG A 12 -5.28 16.16 -2.66
CA ARG A 12 -4.30 17.16 -2.20
C ARG A 12 -4.39 17.44 -0.70
N GLN A 13 -5.61 17.56 -0.17
CA GLN A 13 -5.83 17.71 1.28
C GLN A 13 -5.34 16.48 2.05
N LYS A 14 -5.59 15.27 1.54
CA LYS A 14 -5.08 14.03 2.13
C LYS A 14 -3.54 13.99 2.11
N ALA A 15 -2.92 14.38 0.99
CA ALA A 15 -1.46 14.46 0.90
C ALA A 15 -0.88 15.47 1.90
N ALA A 16 -1.49 16.65 2.06
CA ALA A 16 -1.08 17.63 3.06
C ALA A 16 -1.19 17.07 4.49
N ILE A 17 -2.30 16.40 4.83
CA ILE A 17 -2.49 15.76 6.14
C ILE A 17 -1.45 14.65 6.38
N LEU A 18 -1.15 13.85 5.37
CA LEU A 18 -0.13 12.81 5.42
C LEU A 18 1.25 13.41 5.72
N LEU A 19 1.66 14.45 4.99
CA LEU A 19 2.93 15.13 5.18
C LEU A 19 3.06 15.76 6.58
N ILE A 20 2.02 16.46 7.05
CA ILE A 20 1.96 16.99 8.42
C ILE A 20 2.11 15.86 9.44
N THR A 21 1.48 14.71 9.20
CA THR A 21 1.54 13.55 10.09
C THR A 21 2.92 12.89 10.13
N LEU A 22 3.63 12.85 9.00
CA LEU A 22 4.99 12.29 8.88
C LEU A 22 6.06 13.22 9.48
N GLY A 23 5.75 14.49 9.68
CA GLY A 23 6.67 15.48 10.22
C GLY A 23 7.61 16.08 9.16
N PRO A 24 8.33 17.15 9.52
CA PRO A 24 9.10 17.96 8.56
C PRO A 24 10.30 17.21 7.97
N GLU A 25 10.98 16.36 8.73
CA GLU A 25 12.18 15.65 8.28
C GLU A 25 11.87 14.66 7.15
N VAL A 26 10.82 13.85 7.34
CA VAL A 26 10.38 12.85 6.36
C VAL A 26 9.75 13.54 5.16
N SER A 27 8.90 14.54 5.40
CA SER A 27 8.24 15.32 4.33
C SER A 27 9.26 16.02 3.44
N ALA A 28 10.34 16.55 4.00
CA ALA A 28 11.41 17.17 3.21
C ALA A 28 12.09 16.18 2.24
N GLN A 29 12.19 14.89 2.58
CA GLN A 29 12.69 13.90 1.62
C GLN A 29 11.71 13.67 0.48
N ILE A 30 10.40 13.65 0.78
CA ILE A 30 9.36 13.50 -0.25
C ILE A 30 9.39 14.69 -1.22
N PHE A 31 9.51 15.92 -0.71
CA PHE A 31 9.54 17.15 -1.53
C PHE A 31 10.67 17.16 -2.56
N LYS A 32 11.80 16.49 -2.30
CA LYS A 32 12.92 16.39 -3.26
C LYS A 32 12.57 15.62 -4.53
N HIS A 33 11.47 14.87 -4.53
CA HIS A 33 11.01 14.06 -5.67
C HIS A 33 9.84 14.70 -6.42
N LEU A 34 9.42 15.91 -6.04
CA LEU A 34 8.29 16.61 -6.63
C LEU A 34 8.76 17.71 -7.59
N ARG A 35 7.91 18.06 -8.55
CA ARG A 35 8.10 19.22 -9.42
C ARG A 35 7.70 20.50 -8.68
N ASP A 36 8.23 21.65 -9.12
CA ASP A 36 7.96 22.94 -8.49
C ASP A 36 6.47 23.25 -8.35
N GLU A 37 5.67 22.97 -9.39
CA GLU A 37 4.21 23.14 -9.36
C GLU A 37 3.52 22.29 -8.29
N GLU A 38 4.02 21.08 -8.04
CA GLU A 38 3.47 20.16 -7.03
C GLU A 38 3.85 20.62 -5.61
N ILE A 39 5.07 21.12 -5.46
CA ILE A 39 5.55 21.72 -4.21
C ILE A 39 4.69 22.94 -3.84
N GLU A 40 4.43 23.84 -4.79
CA GLU A 40 3.58 25.01 -4.55
C GLU A 40 2.16 24.61 -4.12
N GLN A 41 1.54 23.69 -4.84
CA GLN A 41 0.19 23.21 -4.53
C GLN A 41 0.12 22.55 -3.14
N LEU A 42 1.06 21.67 -2.81
CA LEU A 42 1.07 21.00 -1.50
C LEU A 42 1.38 21.97 -0.37
N THR A 43 2.30 22.91 -0.57
CA THR A 43 2.62 23.94 0.42
C THR A 43 1.41 24.82 0.72
N LEU A 44 0.65 25.20 -0.31
CA LEU A 44 -0.60 25.95 -0.13
C LEU A 44 -1.63 25.16 0.69
N GLU A 45 -1.79 23.87 0.41
CA GLU A 45 -2.72 23.02 1.15
C GLU A 45 -2.28 22.86 2.61
N ILE A 46 -0.99 22.59 2.85
CA ILE A 46 -0.42 22.52 4.21
C ILE A 46 -0.66 23.83 4.98
N ALA A 47 -0.41 24.99 4.36
CA ALA A 47 -0.63 26.28 4.99
C ALA A 47 -2.10 26.55 5.33
N ASN A 48 -3.04 25.96 4.58
CA ASN A 48 -4.47 26.09 4.82
C ASN A 48 -5.00 25.11 5.89
N VAL A 49 -4.23 24.08 6.26
CA VAL A 49 -4.58 23.14 7.33
C VAL A 49 -4.34 23.81 8.68
N ARG A 50 -5.43 24.25 9.33
CA ARG A 50 -5.37 24.91 10.65
C ARG A 50 -5.20 23.92 11.80
N LYS A 51 -5.85 22.76 11.68
CA LYS A 51 -5.86 21.68 12.64
C LYS A 51 -6.21 20.40 11.89
N VAL A 52 -5.52 19.33 12.22
CA VAL A 52 -5.87 17.98 11.77
C VAL A 52 -6.52 17.27 12.95
N ASP A 53 -7.77 16.85 12.80
CA ASP A 53 -8.42 16.07 13.85
C ASP A 53 -7.92 14.61 13.80
N ALA A 54 -7.88 13.95 14.97
CA ALA A 54 -7.32 12.60 15.10
C ALA A 54 -8.01 11.58 14.17
N ALA A 55 -9.32 11.74 13.95
CA ALA A 55 -10.09 10.90 13.04
C ALA A 55 -9.67 11.07 11.57
N GLU A 56 -9.37 12.31 11.14
CA GLU A 56 -8.92 12.58 9.77
C GLU A 56 -7.52 12.02 9.54
N LYS A 57 -6.62 12.21 10.52
CA LYS A 57 -5.29 11.61 10.51
C LYS A 57 -5.36 10.09 10.38
N GLU A 58 -6.17 9.44 11.21
CA GLU A 58 -6.32 7.98 11.19
C GLU A 58 -6.88 7.49 9.84
N ALA A 59 -7.90 8.18 9.32
CA ALA A 59 -8.49 7.83 8.02
C ALA A 59 -7.47 7.93 6.87
N VAL A 60 -6.69 9.03 6.82
CA VAL A 60 -5.66 9.24 5.80
C VAL A 60 -4.54 8.21 5.91
N MET A 61 -4.07 7.92 7.13
CA MET A 61 -3.02 6.91 7.35
C MET A 61 -3.49 5.51 6.98
N SER A 62 -4.72 5.14 7.34
CA SER A 62 -5.30 3.85 6.97
C SER A 62 -5.43 3.73 5.45
N GLU A 63 -5.94 4.75 4.76
CA GLU A 63 -6.04 4.76 3.30
C GLU A 63 -4.67 4.63 2.63
N PHE A 64 -3.68 5.40 3.08
CA PHE A 64 -2.31 5.33 2.56
C PHE A 64 -1.70 3.93 2.75
N HIS A 65 -1.87 3.34 3.94
CA HIS A 65 -1.39 1.99 4.21
C HIS A 65 -2.06 0.94 3.30
N GLN A 66 -3.36 1.05 3.04
CA GLN A 66 -4.05 0.15 2.10
C GLN A 66 -3.52 0.31 0.67
N ILE A 67 -3.19 1.53 0.24
CA ILE A 67 -2.56 1.78 -1.08
C ILE A 67 -1.18 1.12 -1.14
N CYS A 68 -0.35 1.26 -0.09
CA CYS A 68 0.95 0.61 -0.01
C CYS A 68 0.82 -0.92 -0.09
N LEU A 69 -0.08 -1.51 0.70
CA LEU A 69 -0.35 -2.96 0.64
C LEU A 69 -0.82 -3.40 -0.74
N ALA A 70 -1.72 -2.66 -1.39
CA ALA A 70 -2.16 -2.96 -2.74
C ALA A 70 -1.00 -2.94 -3.75
N GLN A 71 -0.09 -1.98 -3.64
CA GLN A 71 1.12 -1.92 -4.48
C GLN A 71 2.09 -3.08 -4.20
N GLU A 72 2.24 -3.49 -2.93
CA GLU A 72 3.01 -4.68 -2.57
C GLU A 72 2.38 -5.97 -3.12
N TYR A 73 1.04 -6.11 -3.05
CA TYR A 73 0.31 -7.26 -3.61
C TYR A 73 0.36 -7.32 -5.13
N ILE A 74 0.36 -6.17 -5.81
CA ILE A 74 0.53 -6.10 -7.26
C ILE A 74 1.98 -6.45 -7.66
N SER A 75 2.96 -6.18 -6.78
CA SER A 75 4.38 -6.49 -7.02
C SER A 75 4.79 -7.92 -6.61
N GLN A 76 4.00 -8.58 -5.75
CA GLN A 76 4.19 -9.98 -5.34
C GLN A 76 2.94 -10.83 -5.61
N GLY A 77 2.40 -10.79 -6.83
CA GLY A 77 1.49 -11.84 -7.28
C GLY A 77 2.25 -13.17 -7.41
N GLY A 78 1.95 -14.16 -6.55
CA GLY A 78 2.57 -15.49 -6.64
C GLY A 78 2.63 -16.30 -5.33
N ILE A 79 3.41 -17.38 -5.35
CA ILE A 79 3.60 -18.33 -4.23
C ILE A 79 4.08 -17.64 -2.95
N THR A 80 4.86 -16.56 -3.06
CA THR A 80 5.40 -15.80 -1.92
C THR A 80 4.30 -15.15 -1.08
N TYR A 81 3.33 -14.49 -1.72
CA TYR A 81 2.21 -13.89 -0.99
C TYR A 81 1.28 -14.95 -0.37
N ALA A 82 1.00 -16.03 -1.11
CA ALA A 82 0.26 -17.16 -0.56
C ALA A 82 0.97 -17.77 0.67
N LYS A 83 2.30 -17.85 0.66
CA LYS A 83 3.11 -18.30 1.79
C LYS A 83 2.92 -17.38 3.01
N GLU A 84 3.00 -16.06 2.85
CA GLU A 84 2.81 -15.12 3.97
C GLU A 84 1.42 -15.23 4.61
N ILE A 85 0.37 -15.36 3.80
CA ILE A 85 -1.00 -15.59 4.30
C ILE A 85 -1.04 -16.88 5.13
N LEU A 86 -0.49 -17.97 4.59
CA LEU A 86 -0.47 -19.27 5.27
C LEU A 86 0.36 -19.24 6.55
N GLU A 87 1.50 -18.54 6.57
CA GLU A 87 2.35 -18.40 7.77
C GLU A 87 1.61 -17.66 8.89
N LYS A 88 0.92 -16.55 8.56
CA LYS A 88 0.13 -15.78 9.52
C LYS A 88 -1.08 -16.55 10.05
N ALA A 89 -1.74 -17.33 9.19
CA ALA A 89 -2.96 -18.05 9.56
C ALA A 89 -2.70 -19.40 10.26
N LEU A 90 -1.62 -20.10 9.89
CA LEU A 90 -1.41 -21.52 10.24
C LEU A 90 -0.05 -21.82 10.87
N GLY A 91 0.84 -20.82 10.96
CA GLY A 91 2.22 -20.97 11.41
C GLY A 91 3.16 -21.46 10.30
N GLN A 92 4.46 -21.21 10.48
CA GLN A 92 5.51 -21.47 9.50
C GLN A 92 5.54 -22.90 8.95
N GLN A 93 5.44 -23.90 9.85
CA GLN A 93 5.57 -25.30 9.46
C GLN A 93 4.45 -25.73 8.49
N LYS A 94 3.21 -25.40 8.84
CA LYS A 94 2.03 -25.79 8.07
C LYS A 94 1.91 -25.02 6.75
N ALA A 95 2.39 -23.79 6.73
CA ALA A 95 2.50 -22.99 5.50
C ALA A 95 3.47 -23.63 4.49
N LEU A 96 4.66 -24.03 4.95
CA LEU A 96 5.66 -24.70 4.12
C LEU A 96 5.13 -26.00 3.49
N ASP A 97 4.44 -26.84 4.26
CA ASP A 97 3.87 -28.10 3.75
C ASP A 97 2.85 -27.87 2.62
N ILE A 98 1.98 -26.87 2.79
CA ILE A 98 0.95 -26.54 1.80
C ILE A 98 1.58 -26.00 0.51
N ILE A 99 2.58 -25.12 0.64
CA ILE A 99 3.29 -24.55 -0.51
C ILE A 99 4.07 -25.62 -1.28
N ASN A 100 4.77 -26.51 -0.58
CA ASN A 100 5.54 -27.60 -1.20
C ASN A 100 4.63 -28.53 -2.02
N ARG A 101 3.44 -28.86 -1.50
CA ARG A 101 2.45 -29.66 -2.23
C ARG A 101 1.95 -28.96 -3.50
N LEU A 102 1.68 -27.66 -3.43
CA LEU A 102 1.24 -26.85 -4.58
C LEU A 102 2.31 -26.82 -5.68
N THR A 103 3.57 -26.56 -5.33
CA THR A 103 4.69 -26.52 -6.28
C THR A 103 4.94 -27.89 -6.92
N ALA A 104 4.84 -28.98 -6.16
CA ALA A 104 4.95 -30.33 -6.69
C ALA A 104 3.85 -30.67 -7.71
N THR A 105 2.65 -30.12 -7.53
CA THR A 105 1.52 -30.34 -8.45
C THR A 105 1.68 -29.55 -9.75
N LEU A 106 2.32 -28.38 -9.71
CA LEU A 106 2.58 -27.53 -10.88
C LEU A 106 3.74 -28.03 -11.76
N GLN A 107 4.66 -28.86 -11.24
CA GLN A 107 5.81 -29.40 -11.99
C GLN A 107 5.57 -30.74 -12.70
N VAL A 108 4.36 -31.30 -12.64
CA VAL A 108 3.96 -32.48 -13.45
C VAL A 108 3.01 -31.93 -14.52
N ARG A 109 3.29 -31.92 -15.84
CA ARG A 109 3.90 -32.97 -16.69
C ARG A 109 4.43 -32.36 -18.01
N PRO A 110 5.71 -32.54 -18.39
CA PRO A 110 6.19 -32.21 -19.74
C PRO A 110 6.14 -33.38 -20.74
N PHE A 111 5.82 -34.61 -20.33
CA PHE A 111 6.06 -35.82 -21.17
C PHE A 111 4.90 -36.81 -21.30
N ASP A 112 3.65 -36.37 -21.14
CA ASP A 112 2.49 -37.23 -21.48
C ASP A 112 2.37 -37.50 -23.00
N PHE A 113 3.12 -36.77 -23.84
CA PHE A 113 3.12 -36.93 -25.29
C PHE A 113 3.74 -38.25 -25.78
N ALA A 114 4.62 -38.89 -25.01
CA ALA A 114 5.40 -40.05 -25.50
C ALA A 114 4.77 -41.43 -25.21
N ARG A 115 3.54 -41.51 -24.68
CA ARG A 115 2.91 -42.79 -24.31
C ARG A 115 1.78 -43.25 -25.25
N LYS A 116 1.62 -42.59 -26.40
CA LYS A 116 0.74 -43.03 -27.50
C LYS A 116 1.40 -42.76 -28.86
N ALA A 117 2.37 -43.58 -29.24
CA ALA A 117 2.79 -43.82 -30.61
C ALA A 117 3.25 -45.27 -30.72
#